data_AF-A0A967LI82-F1
#
_entry.id   AF-A0A967LI82-F1
#
_cell.length_a   1.000
_cell.length_b   1.000
_cell.length_c   1.000
_cell.angle_alpha   90.00
_cell.angle_beta   90.00
_cell.angle_gamma   90.00
#
_symmetry.space_group_name_H-M   'P 1'
#
loop_
_entity.id
_entity.type
_entity.pdbx_description
1 polymer ?
#
loop_
_entity_poly.entity_id
_entity_poly.type
_entity_poly.pdbx_seq_one_letter_code
_entity_poly.pdbx_strand_id
1 'polypeptide(L)' 'QYLDMPVDYESLKEVGSIMGSGGMIVIDDTSDMVDVAKFFVEFCKSESCGKCVPCRVGTAQMYDLLDK' A
#
# COMPACT_ATOMS: atom_id res chain seq x y z
N GLN A 1 -12.02 7.58 13.11
CA GLN A 1 -11.70 8.87 13.76
C GLN A 1 -11.18 9.95 12.80
N TYR A 2 -11.16 9.71 11.48
CA TYR A 2 -10.50 10.60 10.51
C TYR A 2 -11.39 10.99 9.32
N LEU A 3 -12.70 10.74 9.40
CA LEU A 3 -13.62 10.91 8.26
C LEU A 3 -13.79 12.38 7.85
N ASP A 4 -13.72 13.31 8.81
CA ASP A 4 -13.87 14.75 8.57
C ASP A 4 -12.53 15.47 8.36
N MET A 5 -11.43 14.72 8.26
CA MET A 5 -10.10 15.32 8.08
C MET A 5 -9.95 15.90 6.66
N PRO A 6 -9.36 17.09 6.52
CA PRO A 6 -9.03 17.64 5.21
C PRO A 6 -8.09 16.72 4.42
N VAL A 7 -8.38 16.54 3.12
CA VAL A 7 -7.52 15.78 2.19
C VAL A 7 -6.49 16.73 1.58
N ASP A 8 -5.43 17.01 2.33
CA ASP A 8 -4.29 17.81 1.89
C ASP A 8 -2.95 17.20 2.34
N TYR A 9 -1.85 17.74 1.81
CA TYR A 9 -0.50 17.22 2.03
C TYR A 9 -0.05 17.25 3.49
N GLU A 10 -0.38 18.29 4.24
CA GLU A 10 0.12 18.48 5.61
C GLU A 10 -0.76 17.69 6.59
N SER A 11 -2.08 17.81 6.47
CA SER A 11 -3.04 17.13 7.36
C SER A 11 -2.86 15.61 7.34
N LEU A 12 -2.71 15.00 6.15
CA LEU A 12 -2.55 13.55 6.04
C LEU A 12 -1.19 13.05 6.55
N LYS A 13 -0.15 13.87 6.43
CA LYS A 13 1.19 13.55 6.91
C LYS A 13 1.26 13.45 8.43
N GLU A 14 0.49 14.28 9.15
CA GLU A 14 0.42 14.25 10.62
C GLU A 14 -0.10 12.91 11.17
N VAL A 15 -0.91 12.19 10.39
CA VAL A 15 -1.46 10.88 10.78
C VAL A 15 -0.71 9.69 10.16
N GLY A 16 0.47 9.93 9.57
CA GLY A 16 1.28 8.90 8.93
C GLY A 16 0.73 8.39 7.60
N SER A 17 -0.25 9.11 7.03
CA SER A 17 -0.72 8.91 5.66
C SER A 17 0.03 9.82 4.69
N ILE A 18 -0.23 9.67 3.40
CA ILE A 18 0.40 10.47 2.34
C ILE A 18 -0.63 10.91 1.30
N MET A 19 -0.50 12.16 0.84
CA MET A 19 -1.20 12.61 -0.37
C MET A 19 -0.33 12.35 -1.59
N GLY A 20 -0.83 11.52 -2.51
CA GLY A 20 -0.18 11.20 -3.78
C GLY A 20 -0.88 11.86 -4.97
N SER A 21 -1.19 11.08 -6.00
CA SER A 21 -1.92 11.52 -7.20
C SER A 21 -3.39 11.89 -6.98
N GLY A 22 -3.89 11.83 -5.74
CA GLY A 22 -5.30 12.06 -5.41
C GLY A 22 -6.24 10.89 -5.67
N GLY A 23 -5.70 9.68 -5.86
CA GLY A 23 -6.51 8.46 -5.91
C GLY A 23 -7.07 8.09 -4.54
N MET A 24 -8.36 7.76 -4.48
CA MET A 24 -9.04 7.29 -3.26
C MET A 24 -9.63 5.91 -3.50
N ILE A 25 -9.28 4.95 -2.65
CA ILE A 25 -9.78 3.57 -2.68
C ILE A 25 -10.67 3.37 -1.45
N VAL A 26 -11.90 2.95 -1.66
CA VAL A 26 -12.86 2.63 -0.60
C VAL A 26 -12.95 1.11 -0.50
N ILE A 27 -12.72 0.57 0.69
CA ILE A 27 -12.76 -0.87 0.99
C ILE A 27 -13.81 -1.06 2.07
N ASP A 28 -14.75 -1.98 1.84
CA ASP A 28 -15.80 -2.32 2.81
C ASP A 28 -15.35 -3.45 3.76
N ASP A 29 -16.24 -3.84 4.67
CA ASP A 29 -15.99 -4.89 5.67
C ASP A 29 -16.10 -6.32 5.12
N THR A 30 -16.45 -6.49 3.84
CA THR A 30 -16.49 -7.79 3.17
C THR A 30 -15.16 -8.19 2.55
N SER A 31 -14.21 -7.25 2.49
CA SER A 31 -12.89 -7.42 1.89
C SER A 31 -11.85 -7.91 2.89
N ASP A 32 -10.99 -8.85 2.48
CA ASP A 32 -9.86 -9.31 3.29
C ASP A 32 -8.65 -8.38 3.14
N MET A 33 -8.21 -7.78 4.26
CA MET A 33 -7.07 -6.86 4.27
C MET A 33 -5.73 -7.56 3.96
N VAL A 34 -5.61 -8.87 4.18
CA VAL A 34 -4.44 -9.67 3.78
C VAL A 34 -4.37 -9.78 2.27
N ASP A 35 -5.50 -10.04 1.60
CA ASP A 35 -5.56 -10.08 0.13
C ASP A 35 -5.27 -8.70 -0.48
N VAL A 36 -5.77 -7.63 0.13
CA VAL A 36 -5.47 -6.25 -0.29
C VAL A 36 -3.97 -5.97 -0.17
N ALA A 37 -3.35 -6.33 0.96
CA ALA A 37 -1.91 -6.17 1.14
C ALA A 37 -1.11 -6.99 0.11
N LYS A 38 -1.52 -8.24 -0.13
CA LYS A 38 -0.89 -9.13 -1.11
C LYS A 38 -0.95 -8.53 -2.52
N PHE A 39 -2.10 -7.99 -2.93
CA PHE A 39 -2.26 -7.34 -4.22
C PHE A 39 -1.26 -6.18 -4.44
N PHE A 40 -1.12 -5.29 -3.46
CA PHE A 40 -0.18 -4.16 -3.60
C PHE A 40 1.29 -4.60 -3.57
N VAL A 41 1.63 -5.62 -2.78
CA VAL A 41 2.98 -6.19 -2.76
C VAL A 41 3.30 -6.89 -4.08
N GLU A 42 2.34 -7.62 -4.65
CA GLU A 42 2.46 -8.25 -5.97
C GLU A 42 2.69 -7.20 -7.07
N PHE A 43 1.92 -6.11 -7.06
CA PHE A 43 2.14 -4.98 -7.98
C PHE A 43 3.55 -4.39 -7.85
N CYS A 44 4.02 -4.16 -6.62
CA CYS A 44 5.38 -3.66 -6.39
C CYS A 44 6.46 -4.64 -6.86
N LYS A 45 6.19 -5.95 -6.76
CA LYS A 45 7.07 -7.02 -7.24
C LYS A 45 7.11 -7.07 -8.76
N SER A 46 5.96 -6.99 -9.44
CA SER A 46 5.86 -7.05 -10.91
C SER A 46 6.41 -5.80 -11.59
N GLU A 47 6.15 -4.62 -11.02
CA GLU A 47 6.59 -3.33 -11.55
C GLU A 47 7.98 -2.90 -11.04
N SER A 48 8.68 -3.78 -10.33
CA SER A 48 10.02 -3.47 -9.84
C SER A 48 10.98 -3.22 -11.01
N CYS A 49 11.61 -2.05 -11.04
CA CYS A 49 12.69 -1.76 -12.00
C CYS A 49 13.97 -2.60 -11.77
N GLY A 50 14.02 -3.37 -10.68
CA GLY A 50 15.09 -4.32 -10.38
C GLY A 50 16.39 -3.72 -9.82
N LYS A 51 16.46 -2.40 -9.61
CA LYS A 51 17.70 -1.68 -9.22
C LYS A 51 18.14 -1.94 -7.78
N CYS A 52 17.23 -1.86 -6.82
CA CYS A 52 17.54 -1.95 -5.39
C CYS A 52 17.15 -3.32 -4.83
N VAL A 53 18.05 -3.97 -4.09
CA VAL A 53 17.81 -5.30 -3.50
C VAL A 53 16.56 -5.34 -2.60
N PRO A 54 16.29 -4.36 -1.72
CA PRO A 54 15.08 -4.37 -0.90
C PRO A 54 13.78 -4.36 -1.73
N CYS A 55 13.79 -3.68 -2.88
CA CYS A 55 12.63 -3.65 -3.77
C CYS A 55 12.50 -4.95 -4.57
N ARG A 56 13.56 -5.40 -5.27
CA ARG A 56 13.49 -6.58 -6.15
C ARG A 56 13.33 -7.90 -5.40
N VAL A 57 14.04 -8.07 -4.29
CA VAL A 57 14.06 -9.33 -3.52
C VAL A 57 13.13 -9.24 -2.32
N GLY A 58 13.10 -8.10 -1.63
CA GLY A 58 12.25 -7.93 -0.46
C GLY A 58 10.75 -8.02 -0.78
N THR A 59 10.29 -7.47 -1.91
CA THR A 59 8.87 -7.62 -2.32
C THR A 59 8.50 -9.05 -2.66
N ALA A 60 9.42 -9.84 -3.23
CA ALA A 60 9.21 -11.27 -3.45
C ALA A 60 9.06 -12.03 -2.12
N GLN A 61 9.94 -11.75 -1.14
CA GLN A 61 9.84 -12.34 0.19
C GLN A 61 8.56 -11.93 0.92
N MET A 62 8.14 -10.66 0.82
CA MET A 62 6.89 -10.18 1.41
C MET A 62 5.67 -10.88 0.78
N TYR A 63 5.66 -11.08 -0.54
CA TYR A 63 4.61 -11.81 -1.23
C TYR A 63 4.51 -13.25 -0.70
N ASP A 64 5.65 -13.96 -0.61
CA ASP A 64 5.70 -15.34 -0.13
C ASP A 64 5.31 -15.47 1.37
N LEU A 65 5.37 -14.38 2.15
CA LEU A 65 4.88 -14.35 3.53
C LEU A 65 3.36 -14.20 3.61
N LEU A 66 2.77 -13.45 2.67
CA LEU A 66 1.32 -13.22 2.60
C LEU A 66 0.57 -14.34 1.87
N ASP A 67 1.29 -15.21 1.15
CA ASP A 67 0.72 -16.35 0.41
C ASP A 67 0.65 -17.67 1.23
N LYS A 68 1.00 -17.62 2.52
CA LYS A 68 0.99 -18.78 3.43
C LYS A 68 -0.28 -18.85 4.25
#